data_AF-A0A356ZBG2-F1
#
_entry.id   AF-A0A356ZBG2-F1
#
_cell.length_a   1.000
_cell.length_b   1.000
_cell.length_c   1.000
_cell.angle_alpha   90.00
_cell.angle_beta   90.00
_cell.angle_gamma   90.00
#
_symmetry.space_group_name_H-M   'P 1'
#
loop_
_entity.id
_entity.type
_entity.pdbx_description
1 polymer ?
#
loop_
_entity_poly.entity_id
_entity_poly.type
_entity_poly.pdbx_seq_one_letter_code
_entity_poly.pdbx_strand_id
1 'polypeptide(L)' 'GGKCYTLGPLVHNDAVVRYFEKKGIIPVDSLESIEPGRLIIRSHGVPPGVIQEAERRGFLIKDATCPLV' A
#
# COMPACT_ATOMS: atom_id res chain seq x y z
N GLY A 1 -8.48 -12.42 8.18
CA GLY A 1 -7.82 -11.15 8.49
C GLY A 1 -6.38 -11.25 8.08
N GLY A 2 -5.93 -10.42 7.15
CA GLY A 2 -4.55 -10.41 6.65
C GLY A 2 -4.03 -8.97 6.65
N LYS A 3 -2.71 -8.82 6.86
CA LYS A 3 -2.04 -7.50 6.82
C LYS A 3 -2.17 -6.90 5.42
N CYS A 4 -2.52 -5.63 5.36
CA CYS A 4 -2.54 -4.84 4.13
C CYS A 4 -1.43 -3.80 4.22
N TYR A 5 -0.74 -3.56 3.12
CA TYR A 5 0.38 -2.63 3.04
C TYR A 5 0.05 -1.47 2.12
N THR A 6 0.58 -0.29 2.41
CA THR A 6 0.59 0.87 1.50
C THR A 6 2.03 1.33 1.34
N LEU A 7 2.43 1.71 0.13
CA LEU A 7 3.76 2.32 -0.07
C LEU A 7 3.72 3.76 0.40
N GLY A 8 4.31 4.02 1.57
CA GLY A 8 4.14 5.26 2.32
C GLY A 8 2.76 5.38 2.99
N PRO A 9 2.52 6.48 3.72
CA PRO A 9 1.25 6.70 4.40
C PRO A 9 0.12 6.92 3.39
N LEU A 10 -1.06 6.41 3.73
CA LEU A 10 -2.28 6.58 2.92
C LEU A 10 -2.71 8.06 2.86
N VAL A 11 -2.48 8.81 3.94
CA VAL A 11 -2.75 10.25 4.08
C VAL A 11 -1.66 10.92 4.92
N HIS A 12 -1.43 12.21 4.74
CA HIS A 12 -0.49 13.00 5.56
C HIS A 12 -1.12 13.44 6.90
N ASN A 13 -1.63 12.48 7.67
CA ASN A 13 -2.21 12.73 9.00
C ASN A 13 -1.85 11.57 9.94
N ASP A 14 -1.00 11.83 10.94
CA ASP A 14 -0.49 10.79 11.83
C ASP A 14 -1.57 10.09 12.66
N ALA A 15 -2.62 10.81 13.07
CA ALA A 15 -3.72 10.22 13.84
C ALA A 15 -4.50 9.21 12.98
N VAL A 16 -4.71 9.53 11.70
CA VAL A 16 -5.37 8.66 10.73
C VAL A 16 -4.49 7.46 10.37
N VAL A 17 -3.17 7.67 10.18
CA VAL A 17 -2.22 6.59 9.96
C VAL A 17 -2.25 5.58 11.11
N ARG A 18 -2.12 6.05 12.36
CA ARG A 18 -2.17 5.19 13.56
C ARG A 18 -3.49 4.44 13.70
N TYR A 19 -4.61 5.07 13.32
CA TYR A 19 -5.92 4.41 13.29
C TYR A 19 -5.94 3.24 12.30
N PHE A 20 -5.37 3.42 11.11
CA PHE A 20 -5.30 2.39 10.08
C PHE A 20 -4.30 1.28 10.41
N GLU A 21 -3.17 1.61 11.04
CA GLU A 21 -2.21 0.62 11.55
C GLU A 21 -2.87 -0.34 12.55
N LYS A 22 -3.67 0.19 13.48
CA LYS A 22 -4.46 -0.62 14.43
C LYS A 22 -5.50 -1.51 13.75
N LYS A 23 -5.92 -1.17 12.52
CA LYS A 23 -6.82 -1.97 11.70
C LYS A 23 -6.09 -2.90 10.72
N GLY A 24 -4.75 -2.95 10.77
CA GLY A 24 -3.91 -3.85 9.97
C GLY A 24 -3.54 -3.30 8.59
N ILE A 25 -3.66 -1.99 8.36
CA ILE A 25 -3.13 -1.30 7.18
C ILE A 25 -1.82 -0.61 7.59
N ILE A 26 -0.69 -1.14 7.13
CA ILE A 26 0.63 -0.76 7.58
C ILE A 26 1.35 -0.02 6.44
N PRO A 27 1.76 1.24 6.63
CA PRO A 27 2.60 1.93 5.67
C PRO A 27 4.01 1.32 5.67
N VAL A 28 4.59 1.16 4.48
CA VAL A 28 5.94 0.62 4.27
C VAL A 28 6.68 1.49 3.26
N ASP A 29 7.99 1.63 3.42
CA ASP A 29 8.79 2.46 2.50
C ASP A 29 9.18 1.71 1.22
N SER A 30 9.34 0.39 1.31
CA SER A 30 9.71 -0.48 0.20
C SER A 30 8.99 -1.81 0.29
N LEU A 31 8.70 -2.39 -0.89
CA LEU A 31 8.20 -3.76 -0.97
C LEU A 31 9.26 -4.74 -0.44
N GLU A 32 10.55 -4.48 -0.66
CA GLU A 32 11.66 -5.39 -0.37
C GLU A 32 11.68 -5.86 1.09
N SER A 33 11.30 -4.97 2.01
CA SER A 33 11.33 -5.16 3.45
C SER A 33 10.15 -5.95 4.03
N ILE A 34 9.21 -6.39 3.19
CA ILE A 34 8.00 -7.10 3.63
C ILE A 34 7.74 -8.38 2.85
N GLU A 35 7.10 -9.34 3.52
CA GLU A 35 6.59 -10.55 2.89
C GLU A 35 5.37 -10.25 2.01
N PRO A 36 5.18 -11.03 0.92
CA PRO A 36 4.03 -10.89 0.03
C PRO A 36 2.70 -10.96 0.79
N GLY A 37 1.84 -9.97 0.54
CA GLY A 37 0.53 -9.83 1.17
C GLY A 37 -0.40 -9.04 0.27
N ARG A 38 -1.33 -8.27 0.87
CA ARG A 38 -2.17 -7.34 0.10
C ARG A 38 -1.50 -5.98 0.03
N LEU A 39 -1.31 -5.45 -1.17
CA LEU A 39 -0.81 -4.09 -1.41
C LEU A 39 -1.96 -3.19 -1.86
N ILE A 40 -2.15 -2.06 -1.20
CA ILE A 40 -3.14 -1.04 -1.57
C ILE A 40 -2.43 0.11 -2.26
N ILE A 41 -2.81 0.41 -3.49
CA ILE A 41 -2.31 1.58 -4.23
C ILE A 41 -3.03 2.82 -3.73
N ARG A 42 -2.26 3.87 -3.42
CA ARG A 42 -2.77 5.12 -2.86
C ARG A 42 -3.54 5.93 -3.92
N SER A 43 -4.34 6.90 -3.48
CA SER A 43 -5.19 7.71 -4.37
C SER A 43 -4.46 8.47 -5.46
N HIS A 44 -3.21 8.88 -5.24
CA HIS A 44 -2.32 9.51 -6.23
C HIS A 44 -1.52 8.52 -7.11
N GLY A 45 -1.82 7.21 -7.02
CA GLY A 45 -1.12 6.17 -7.76
C GLY A 45 0.29 5.85 -7.26
N VAL A 46 0.99 5.04 -8.05
CA VAL A 46 2.42 4.69 -7.92
C VAL A 46 3.02 4.52 -9.32
N PRO A 47 4.35 4.61 -9.49
CA PRO A 47 4.99 4.31 -10.77
C PRO A 47 4.68 2.88 -11.27
N PRO A 48 4.50 2.65 -12.58
CA PRO A 48 4.17 1.32 -13.12
C PRO A 48 5.16 0.21 -12.74
N GLY A 49 6.45 0.54 -12.60
CA GLY A 49 7.47 -0.43 -12.17
C GLY A 49 7.23 -0.99 -10.77
N VAL A 50 6.57 -0.22 -9.89
CA VAL A 50 6.19 -0.68 -8.54
C VAL A 50 5.10 -1.74 -8.62
N ILE A 51 4.13 -1.57 -9.52
CA ILE A 51 3.04 -2.54 -9.74
C ILE A 51 3.63 -3.84 -10.27
N GLN A 52 4.49 -3.77 -11.30
CA GLN A 52 5.15 -4.95 -11.86
C GLN A 52 6.00 -5.69 -10.83
N GLU A 53 6.73 -4.96 -9.99
CA GLU A 53 7.53 -5.56 -8.92
C GLU A 53 6.67 -6.23 -7.85
N ALA A 54 5.55 -5.60 -7.47
CA ALA A 54 4.59 -6.19 -6.55
C ALA A 54 3.96 -7.47 -7.12
N GLU A 55 3.55 -7.49 -8.38
CA GLU A 55 3.04 -8.68 -9.05
C GLU A 55 4.08 -9.80 -9.10
N ARG A 56 5.32 -9.47 -9.50
CA ARG A 56 6.43 -10.42 -9.59
C ARG A 56 6.74 -11.09 -8.24
N ARG A 57 6.60 -10.35 -7.15
CA ARG A 57 6.81 -10.86 -5.78
C ARG A 57 5.59 -11.54 -5.19
N GLY A 58 4.45 -11.58 -5.89
CA GLY A 58 3.24 -12.29 -5.45
C GLY A 58 2.32 -11.49 -4.54
N PHE A 59 2.37 -10.16 -4.59
CA PHE A 59 1.42 -9.31 -3.87
C PHE A 59 0.04 -9.33 -4.53
N LEU A 60 -1.01 -9.31 -3.70
CA LEU A 60 -2.37 -9.08 -4.14
C LEU A 60 -2.63 -7.57 -4.19
N ILE A 61 -2.70 -7.01 -5.39
CA ILE A 61 -2.84 -5.56 -5.58
C ILE A 61 -4.32 -5.16 -5.51
N LYS A 62 -4.61 -4.13 -4.71
CA LYS A 62 -5.88 -3.42 -4.71
C LYS A 62 -5.64 -1.97 -5.11
N ASP A 63 -6.05 -1.63 -6.32
CA ASP A 63 -5.94 -0.27 -6.82
C ASP A 63 -7.05 0.61 -6.22
N ALA A 64 -6.65 1.68 -5.53
CA ALA A 64 -7.54 2.72 -5.00
C ALA A 64 -7.14 4.11 -5.52
N THR A 65 -6.46 4.17 -6.68
CA THR A 65 -6.15 5.40 -7.39
C THR A 65 -7.43 6.15 -7.72
N CYS A 66 -7.47 7.46 -7.44
CA CYS A 66 -8.63 8.30 -7.75
C CYS A 66 -8.74 8.44 -9.28
N PRO A 67 -9.91 8.25 -9.91
CA PRO A 67 -10.05 8.33 -11.37
C PRO A 67 -9.84 9.76 -11.94
N LEU A 68 -9.63 10.75 -11.08
CA LEU A 68 -9.44 12.16 -11.44
C LEU A 68 -7.96 12.60 -11.38
N VAL A 69 -7.02 11.68 -11.12
CA VAL A 69 -5.57 11.97 -11.13
C VAL A 69 -5.00 12.10 -12.54
#